data_AF-A0A6P3E3L4-F1
#
_entry.id   AF-A0A6P3E3L4-F1
#
_cell.length_a   1.000
_cell.length_b   1.000
_cell.length_c   1.000
_cell.angle_alpha   90.00
_cell.angle_beta   90.00
_cell.angle_gamma   90.00
#
_symmetry.space_group_name_H-M   'P 1'
#
loop_
_entity.id
_entity.type
_entity.pdbx_description
1 polymer ?
#
loop_
_entity_poly.entity_id
_entity_poly.type
_entity_poly.pdbx_seq_one_letter_code
_entity_poly.pdbx_strand_id
1 'polypeptide(L)'
;MPNTPAIVGCGATVYARGKHAGDKEAEIAEKLFSSVGLCEEVPENLIDPVTALAGSGPAYVYMMIEALADGGVKMGLMRPIAYKLAAQTVLGAGIMVRDTKIHPGQLKDDVASPA
;
A
#
# COMPACT_ATOMS: atom_id res chain seq x y z
N MET A 1 -12.40 -5.87 -5.12
CA MET A 1 -11.16 -5.55 -5.85
C MET A 1 -9.99 -5.67 -4.88
N PRO A 2 -9.21 -6.77 -4.94
CA PRO A 2 -7.98 -6.96 -4.18
C PRO A 2 -6.74 -6.51 -4.98
N ASN A 3 -5.55 -6.61 -4.38
CA ASN A 3 -4.28 -6.39 -5.08
C ASN A 3 -3.23 -7.47 -4.72
N THR A 4 -2.12 -7.51 -5.47
CA THR A 4 -1.10 -8.56 -5.38
C THR A 4 -0.37 -8.68 -4.02
N PRO A 5 -0.17 -7.61 -3.22
CA PRO A 5 0.35 -7.72 -1.85
C PRO A 5 -0.43 -8.64 -0.89
N ALA A 6 -1.64 -9.07 -1.25
CA ALA A 6 -2.37 -10.11 -0.51
C ALA A 6 -1.56 -11.41 -0.34
N ILE A 7 -0.65 -11.74 -1.28
CA ILE A 7 0.23 -12.92 -1.20
C ILE A 7 1.13 -12.91 0.04
N VAL A 8 1.45 -11.72 0.57
CA VAL A 8 2.30 -11.52 1.76
C VAL A 8 1.51 -10.97 2.95
N GLY A 9 0.18 -11.05 2.92
CA GLY A 9 -0.69 -10.58 4.01
C GLY A 9 -0.79 -9.05 4.14
N CYS A 10 -0.33 -8.30 3.13
CA CYS A 10 -0.35 -6.83 3.11
C CYS A 10 -1.24 -6.29 1.98
N GLY A 11 -2.29 -7.04 1.61
CA GLY A 11 -3.24 -6.64 0.59
C GLY A 11 -4.02 -5.39 0.97
N ALA A 12 -4.51 -4.67 -0.04
CA ALA A 12 -5.55 -3.66 0.11
C ALA A 12 -6.72 -4.08 -0.78
N THR A 13 -7.83 -4.43 -0.15
CA THR A 13 -9.04 -4.89 -0.82
C THR A 13 -10.17 -3.94 -0.52
N VAL A 14 -10.98 -3.62 -1.54
CA VAL A 14 -12.30 -3.03 -1.33
C VAL A 14 -13.39 -3.91 -1.89
N TYR A 15 -14.57 -3.86 -1.30
CA TYR A 15 -15.77 -4.50 -1.84
C TYR A 15 -16.95 -3.53 -1.84
N ALA A 16 -17.93 -3.83 -2.69
CA ALA A 16 -19.20 -3.13 -2.73
C ALA A 16 -20.31 -4.18 -2.68
N ARG A 17 -21.41 -3.86 -1.99
CA ARG A 17 -22.56 -4.76 -1.89
C ARG A 17 -23.41 -4.69 -3.16
N GLY A 18 -23.83 -5.85 -3.65
CA GLY A 18 -24.92 -5.94 -4.62
C GLY A 18 -26.28 -5.71 -3.95
N LYS A 19 -27.33 -5.52 -4.77
CA LYS A 19 -28.71 -5.22 -4.30
C LYS A 19 -29.31 -6.20 -3.29
N HIS A 20 -28.79 -7.42 -3.23
CA HIS A 20 -29.30 -8.50 -2.37
C HIS A 20 -28.33 -8.92 -1.26
N ALA A 21 -27.17 -8.27 -1.16
CA ALA A 21 -26.20 -8.55 -0.10
C ALA A 21 -26.50 -7.68 1.12
N GLY A 22 -26.79 -8.32 2.25
CA GLY A 22 -27.00 -7.66 3.53
C GLY A 22 -25.74 -7.67 4.39
N ASP A 23 -25.90 -7.30 5.67
CA ASP A 23 -24.78 -7.20 6.61
C ASP A 23 -24.05 -8.52 6.82
N LYS A 24 -24.77 -9.65 6.74
CA LYS A 24 -24.17 -10.98 6.93
C LYS A 24 -23.21 -11.33 5.80
N GLU A 25 -23.58 -11.07 4.55
CA GLU A 25 -22.72 -11.31 3.40
C GLU A 25 -21.51 -10.37 3.43
N ALA A 26 -21.72 -9.13 3.85
CA ALA A 26 -20.65 -8.14 4.01
C ALA A 26 -19.64 -8.54 5.10
N GLU A 27 -20.12 -8.98 6.27
CA GLU A 27 -19.25 -9.46 7.36
C GLU A 27 -18.40 -10.67 6.92
N ILE A 28 -18.98 -11.59 6.14
CA ILE A 28 -18.24 -12.73 5.58
C ILE A 28 -17.14 -12.23 4.63
N ALA A 29 -17.48 -11.31 3.72
CA ALA A 29 -16.52 -10.77 2.76
C ALA A 29 -15.38 -10.01 3.47
N GLU A 30 -15.72 -9.14 4.41
CA GLU A 30 -14.76 -8.37 5.19
C GLU A 30 -13.84 -9.28 5.99
N LYS A 31 -14.37 -10.30 6.68
CA LYS A 31 -13.58 -11.27 7.44
C LYS A 31 -12.65 -12.08 6.54
N LEU A 32 -13.12 -12.49 5.37
CA LEU A 32 -12.33 -13.26 4.41
C LEU A 32 -11.16 -12.44 3.85
N PHE A 33 -11.41 -11.22 3.39
CA PHE A 33 -10.36 -10.39 2.79
C PHE A 33 -9.44 -9.76 3.83
N SER A 34 -9.94 -9.51 5.04
CA SER A 34 -9.10 -9.03 6.15
C SER A 34 -8.06 -10.05 6.60
N SER A 35 -8.22 -11.34 6.24
CA SER A 35 -7.20 -12.35 6.55
C SER A 35 -5.91 -12.20 5.71
N VAL A 36 -5.93 -11.39 4.65
CA VAL A 36 -4.79 -11.15 3.76
C VAL A 36 -4.39 -9.69 3.62
N GLY A 37 -4.94 -8.80 4.48
CA GLY A 37 -4.60 -7.38 4.49
C GLY A 37 -5.76 -6.50 4.94
N LEU A 38 -5.77 -5.25 4.48
CA LEU A 38 -6.87 -4.30 4.70
C LEU A 38 -8.07 -4.67 3.83
N CYS A 39 -9.27 -4.61 4.40
CA CYS A 39 -10.53 -4.71 3.68
C CYS A 39 -11.46 -3.56 4.06
N GLU A 40 -12.04 -2.88 3.07
CA GLU A 40 -12.99 -1.79 3.30
C GLU A 40 -14.21 -1.92 2.39
N GLU A 41 -15.39 -1.60 2.93
CA GLU A 41 -16.60 -1.46 2.13
C GLU A 41 -16.66 -0.07 1.49
N VAL A 42 -16.95 0.00 0.20
CA VAL A 42 -17.12 1.26 -0.54
C VAL A 42 -18.37 1.22 -1.42
N PRO A 43 -18.93 2.39 -1.77
CA PRO A 43 -19.90 2.51 -2.86
C PRO A 43 -19.37 1.91 -4.17
N GLU A 44 -20.24 1.26 -4.94
CA GLU A 44 -19.85 0.56 -6.19
C GLU A 44 -19.19 1.50 -7.21
N ASN A 45 -19.61 2.77 -7.27
CA ASN A 45 -19.02 3.77 -8.16
C ASN A 45 -17.57 4.15 -7.81
N LEU A 46 -17.06 3.76 -6.62
CA LEU A 46 -15.67 3.96 -6.24
C LEU A 46 -14.77 2.78 -6.60
N ILE A 47 -15.32 1.66 -7.07
CA ILE A 47 -14.49 0.49 -7.42
C ILE A 47 -13.46 0.83 -8.50
N ASP A 48 -13.82 1.58 -9.54
CA ASP A 48 -12.87 2.00 -10.59
C ASP A 48 -11.75 2.92 -10.06
N PRO A 49 -12.05 4.02 -9.34
CA PRO A 49 -11.04 4.82 -8.66
C PRO A 49 -10.10 4.02 -7.74
N VAL A 50 -10.64 3.12 -6.91
CA VAL A 50 -9.81 2.31 -6.02
C VAL A 50 -8.99 1.29 -6.81
N THR A 51 -9.50 0.78 -7.93
CA THR A 51 -8.71 -0.09 -8.83
C THR A 51 -7.48 0.64 -9.34
N ALA A 52 -7.64 1.88 -9.80
CA ALA A 52 -6.53 2.70 -10.26
C ALA A 52 -5.52 3.00 -9.13
N LEU A 53 -6.01 3.28 -7.92
CA LEU A 53 -5.17 3.61 -6.77
C LEU A 53 -4.47 2.39 -6.15
N ALA A 54 -5.24 1.39 -5.70
CA ALA A 54 -4.76 0.28 -4.89
C ALA A 54 -4.55 -1.00 -5.71
N GLY A 55 -5.33 -1.22 -6.78
CA GLY A 55 -5.14 -2.34 -7.69
C GLY A 55 -3.85 -2.21 -8.50
N SER A 56 -3.69 -1.08 -9.19
CA SER A 56 -2.48 -0.72 -9.95
C SER A 56 -1.37 -0.13 -9.08
N GLY A 57 -1.71 0.36 -7.88
CA GLY A 57 -0.79 0.98 -6.92
C GLY A 57 0.55 0.28 -6.71
N PRO A 58 0.60 -1.05 -6.52
CA PRO A 58 1.84 -1.79 -6.36
C PRO A 58 2.83 -1.55 -7.51
N ALA A 59 2.37 -1.40 -8.75
CA ALA A 59 3.26 -1.14 -9.88
C ALA A 59 4.00 0.21 -9.76
N TYR A 60 3.30 1.26 -9.29
CA TYR A 60 3.92 2.56 -9.05
C TYR A 60 4.95 2.48 -7.92
N VAL A 61 4.65 1.71 -6.88
CA VAL A 61 5.56 1.50 -5.75
C VAL A 61 6.79 0.69 -6.18
N TYR A 62 6.64 -0.33 -7.04
CA TYR A 62 7.78 -1.08 -7.58
C TYR A 62 8.71 -0.19 -8.42
N MET A 63 8.14 0.68 -9.26
CA MET A 63 8.93 1.67 -10.00
C MET A 63 9.68 2.63 -9.07
N MET A 64 9.05 3.06 -7.96
CA MET A 64 9.69 3.90 -6.96
C MET A 64 10.86 3.17 -6.27
N ILE A 65 10.67 1.91 -5.85
CA ILE A 65 11.73 1.09 -5.24
C ILE A 65 12.90 0.92 -6.21
N GLU A 66 12.63 0.66 -7.48
CA GLU A 66 13.65 0.54 -8.51
C GLU A 66 14.44 1.84 -8.70
N ALA A 67 13.75 2.97 -8.84
CA ALA A 67 14.39 4.28 -8.99
C ALA A 67 15.24 4.67 -7.77
N LEU A 68 14.77 4.38 -6.54
CA LEU A 68 15.55 4.59 -5.31
C LEU A 68 16.82 3.74 -5.31
N ALA A 69 16.71 2.47 -5.67
CA ALA A 69 17.85 1.56 -5.74
C ALA A 69 18.87 2.02 -6.81
N ASP A 70 18.40 2.44 -7.99
CA ASP A 70 19.27 2.96 -9.05
C ASP A 70 20.01 4.23 -8.62
N GLY A 71 19.35 5.12 -7.89
CA GLY A 71 20.00 6.28 -7.26
C GLY A 71 21.14 5.86 -6.32
N GLY A 72 20.90 4.87 -5.45
CA GLY A 72 21.92 4.31 -4.58
C GLY A 72 23.09 3.67 -5.33
N VAL A 73 22.81 2.93 -6.40
CA VAL A 73 23.85 2.32 -7.27
C VAL A 73 24.69 3.39 -7.95
N LYS A 74 24.06 4.46 -8.45
CA LYS A 74 24.78 5.61 -9.03
C LYS A 74 25.74 6.25 -8.03
N MET A 75 25.43 6.19 -6.73
CA MET A 75 26.30 6.68 -5.65
C MET A 75 27.29 5.64 -5.13
N GLY A 76 27.39 4.46 -5.76
CA GLY A 76 28.39 3.44 -5.46
C GLY A 76 27.91 2.26 -4.61
N LEU A 77 26.63 2.16 -4.29
CA LEU A 77 26.10 0.97 -3.61
C LEU A 77 26.07 -0.23 -4.54
N MET A 78 26.35 -1.42 -4.00
CA MET A 78 26.07 -2.66 -4.71
C MET A 78 24.56 -2.82 -4.89
N ARG A 79 24.11 -3.14 -6.12
CA ARG A 79 22.68 -3.30 -6.46
C ARG A 79 21.87 -4.18 -5.49
N PRO A 80 22.37 -5.33 -4.98
CA PRO A 80 21.64 -6.12 -3.99
C PRO A 80 21.39 -5.39 -2.67
N ILE A 81 22.32 -4.56 -2.21
CA ILE A 81 22.15 -3.77 -0.98
C ILE A 81 21.18 -2.61 -1.25
N ALA A 82 21.32 -1.94 -2.40
CA ALA A 82 20.45 -0.84 -2.80
C ALA A 82 18.97 -1.25 -2.85
N TYR A 83 18.63 -2.40 -3.46
CA TYR A 83 17.26 -2.90 -3.47
C TYR A 83 16.74 -3.24 -2.06
N LYS A 84 17.56 -3.89 -1.22
CA LYS A 84 17.16 -4.21 0.17
C LYS A 84 16.81 -2.94 0.96
N LEU A 85 17.66 -1.93 0.88
CA LEU A 85 17.46 -0.66 1.58
C LEU A 85 16.26 0.12 1.01
N ALA A 86 16.09 0.17 -0.31
CA ALA A 86 14.97 0.84 -0.95
C ALA A 86 13.62 0.20 -0.57
N ALA A 87 13.53 -1.13 -0.68
CA ALA A 87 12.31 -1.86 -0.32
C ALA A 87 11.96 -1.68 1.17
N GLN A 88 12.94 -1.78 2.07
CA GLN A 88 12.72 -1.60 3.51
C GLN A 88 12.33 -0.16 3.86
N THR A 89 12.93 0.83 3.19
CA THR A 89 12.60 2.26 3.36
C THR A 89 11.14 2.52 3.01
N VAL A 90 10.68 2.03 1.86
CA VAL A 90 9.30 2.18 1.42
C VAL A 90 8.32 1.46 2.35
N LEU A 91 8.66 0.23 2.79
CA LEU A 91 7.86 -0.50 3.77
C LEU A 91 7.70 0.28 5.09
N GLY A 92 8.81 0.77 5.65
CA GLY A 92 8.80 1.52 6.89
C GLY A 92 7.99 2.81 6.79
N ALA A 93 8.16 3.57 5.70
CA ALA A 93 7.38 4.78 5.47
C ALA A 93 5.86 4.50 5.37
N GLY A 94 5.48 3.42 4.67
CA GLY A 94 4.09 2.99 4.60
C GLY A 94 3.50 2.60 5.96
N ILE A 95 4.25 1.85 6.78
CA ILE A 95 3.87 1.49 8.15
C ILE A 95 3.70 2.74 9.01
N MET A 96 4.62 3.71 8.92
CA MET A 96 4.52 4.96 9.67
C MET A 96 3.21 5.70 9.36
N VAL A 97 2.86 5.85 8.09
CA VAL A 97 1.59 6.50 7.69
C VAL A 97 0.38 5.74 8.23
N ARG A 98 0.37 4.41 8.08
CA ARG A 98 -0.76 3.55 8.46
C ARG A 98 -0.99 3.51 9.97
N ASP A 99 0.05 3.28 10.74
CA ASP A 99 -0.07 2.88 12.15
C ASP A 99 0.03 4.07 13.11
N THR A 100 0.77 5.13 12.74
CA THR A 100 0.89 6.34 13.59
C THR A 100 -0.28 7.30 13.41
N LYS A 101 -0.98 7.23 12.27
CA LYS A 101 -2.04 8.18 11.86
C LYS A 101 -1.58 9.64 11.81
N ILE A 102 -0.27 9.88 11.80
CA ILE A 102 0.32 11.20 11.60
C ILE A 102 0.18 11.57 10.12
N HIS A 103 -0.20 12.81 9.84
CA HIS A 103 -0.34 13.29 8.47
C HIS A 103 0.99 13.11 7.69
N PRO A 104 0.99 12.57 6.46
CA PRO A 104 2.22 12.33 5.70
C PRO A 104 3.09 13.59 5.53
N GLY A 105 2.47 14.77 5.45
CA GLY A 105 3.19 16.05 5.40
C GLY A 105 4.04 16.30 6.65
N GLN A 106 3.52 15.95 7.84
CA GLN A 106 4.25 16.08 9.09
C GLN A 106 5.37 15.05 9.19
N LEU A 107 5.12 13.79 8.83
CA LEU A 107 6.16 12.75 8.81
C LEU A 107 7.35 13.15 7.90
N LYS A 108 7.05 13.81 6.78
CA LYS A 108 8.05 14.36 5.87
C LYS A 108 8.81 15.54 6.50
N ASP A 109 8.12 16.43 7.24
CA ASP A 109 8.76 17.55 7.94
C ASP A 109 9.67 17.05 9.09
N ASP A 110 9.26 16.01 9.82
CA ASP A 110 10.00 15.44 10.96
C ASP A 110 11.38 14.88 10.59
N VAL A 111 11.58 14.48 9.32
CA VAL A 111 12.86 13.97 8.82
C VAL A 111 13.66 15.01 8.02
N ALA A 112 13.11 16.20 7.80
CA ALA A 112 13.75 17.29 7.06
C ALA A 112 14.53 18.22 8.01
N SER A 113 15.64 17.72 8.56
CA SER A 113 16.52 18.54 9.41
C SER A 113 17.09 19.74 8.63
N PRO A 114 17.13 20.96 9.22
CA PRO A 114 17.76 22.11 8.58
C PRO A 114 19.23 21.84 8.23
N ALA A 115 19.66 22.37 7.07
CA ALA A 115 21.05 22.31 6.61
C ALA A 115 21.94 23.37 7.28
#